data_AF-A0A009NGF0-F1
#
_entry.id   AF-A0A009NGF0-F1
#
_cell.length_a   1.000
_cell.length_b   1.000
_cell.length_c   1.000
_cell.angle_alpha   90.00
_cell.angle_beta   90.00
_cell.angle_gamma   90.00
#
_symmetry.space_group_name_H-M   'P 1'
#
loop_
_entity.id
_entity.type
_entity.pdbx_description
1 polymer ?
#
loop_
_entity_poly.entity_id
_entity_poly.type
_entity_poly.pdbx_seq_one_letter_code
_entity_poly.pdbx_strand_id
1 'polypeptide(L)' 'MKKIVLAMAAASVVGFSASAQAASTVCVFDLLGKAGDSYKMMEEWALAAKGWGTEINLVPRQDEAVAD' A
#
# COMPACT_ATOMS: atom_id res chain seq x y z
N MET A 1 15.70 -14.29 38.48
CA MET A 1 14.30 -14.33 38.00
C MET A 1 13.78 -12.97 37.51
N LYS A 2 13.89 -11.87 38.28
CA LYS A 2 13.42 -10.52 37.86
C LYS A 2 14.02 -9.98 36.54
N LYS A 3 15.29 -10.27 36.24
CA LYS A 3 15.98 -9.84 35.01
C LYS A 3 15.50 -10.58 33.75
N ILE A 4 15.06 -11.83 33.90
CA ILE A 4 14.56 -12.67 32.81
C ILE A 4 13.13 -12.27 32.43
N VAL A 5 12.31 -11.94 33.44
CA VAL A 5 10.96 -11.41 33.24
C VAL A 5 11.00 -10.05 32.51
N LEU A 6 11.95 -9.18 32.86
CA LEU A 6 12.12 -7.88 32.19
C LEU A 6 12.61 -8.04 30.73
N ALA A 7 13.48 -9.02 30.47
CA ALA A 7 13.95 -9.33 29.11
C ALA A 7 12.85 -9.92 28.21
N MET A 8 11.94 -10.73 28.76
CA MET A 8 10.78 -11.25 28.03
C MET A 8 9.73 -10.16 27.75
N ALA A 9 9.53 -9.21 28.66
CA ALA A 9 8.61 -8.08 28.47
C ALA A 9 9.12 -7.06 27.41
N ALA A 10 10.44 -6.94 27.23
CA ALA A 10 11.01 -6.08 26.20
C ALA A 10 10.85 -6.67 24.78
N ALA A 11 10.79 -8.00 24.64
CA ALA A 11 10.67 -8.68 23.36
C ALA A 11 9.24 -8.67 22.78
N SER A 12 8.22 -8.40 23.59
CA SER A 12 6.80 -8.42 23.16
C SER A 12 6.33 -7.16 22.43
N VAL A 13 7.18 -6.12 22.28
CA VAL A 13 6.76 -4.83 21.71
C VAL A 13 6.84 -4.79 20.17
N VAL A 14 7.44 -5.77 19.50
CA VAL A 14 7.68 -5.73 18.04
C VAL A 14 6.52 -6.29 17.20
N GLY A 15 5.37 -6.56 17.82
CA GLY A 15 4.33 -7.40 17.23
C GLY A 15 3.08 -6.70 16.69
N PHE A 16 3.15 -5.49 16.12
CA PHE A 16 1.94 -4.88 15.52
C PHE A 16 2.26 -4.00 14.31
N SER A 17 2.31 -4.62 13.14
CA SER A 17 1.95 -3.94 11.87
C SER A 17 1.72 -4.97 10.77
N ALA A 18 0.78 -5.90 10.99
CA ALA A 18 0.09 -6.52 9.87
C ALA A 18 -0.99 -5.52 9.44
N SER A 19 -0.62 -4.54 8.59
CA SER A 19 -1.61 -3.67 7.96
C SER A 19 -2.53 -4.57 7.14
N ALA A 20 -3.83 -4.49 7.42
CA ALA A 20 -4.85 -5.25 6.72
C ALA A 20 -4.68 -5.11 5.20
N GLN A 21 -4.27 -6.19 4.54
CA GLN A 21 -4.19 -6.28 3.07
C GLN A 21 -5.61 -6.47 2.53
N ALA A 22 -6.41 -5.42 2.59
CA ALA A 22 -7.61 -5.33 1.77
C ALA A 22 -7.17 -5.09 0.33
N ALA A 23 -7.79 -5.78 -0.63
CA ALA A 23 -7.59 -5.50 -2.05
C ALA A 23 -7.81 -3.99 -2.29
N SER A 24 -6.72 -3.27 -2.49
CA SER A 24 -6.72 -1.82 -2.44
C SER A 24 -6.99 -1.29 -3.82
N THR A 25 -8.21 -0.81 -4.04
CA THR A 25 -8.55 -0.12 -5.29
C THR A 25 -8.11 1.34 -5.18
N VAL A 26 -7.20 1.76 -6.06
CA VAL A 26 -6.63 3.11 -6.08
C VAL A 26 -7.05 3.78 -7.38
N CYS A 27 -7.69 4.94 -7.26
CA CYS A 27 -8.01 5.77 -8.42
C CYS A 27 -6.81 6.63 -8.77
N VAL A 28 -6.36 6.58 -10.02
CA VAL A 28 -5.22 7.36 -10.49
C VAL A 28 -5.72 8.36 -11.50
N PHE A 29 -5.61 9.64 -11.13
CA PHE A 29 -5.92 10.73 -12.04
C PHE A 29 -4.74 11.00 -12.97
N ASP A 30 -5.00 10.97 -14.27
CA ASP A 30 -4.05 11.41 -15.30
C ASP A 30 -4.84 11.93 -16.51
N LEU A 31 -4.45 13.08 -17.07
CA LEU A 31 -5.08 13.68 -18.24
C LEU A 31 -5.09 12.73 -19.44
N LEU A 32 -4.03 11.94 -19.60
CA LEU A 32 -3.90 10.94 -20.66
C LEU A 32 -4.43 9.56 -20.23
N GLY A 33 -5.00 9.46 -19.04
CA GLY A 33 -5.51 8.22 -18.45
C GLY A 33 -4.41 7.18 -18.37
N LYS A 34 -4.66 5.98 -18.91
CA LYS A 34 -3.67 4.89 -18.90
C LYS A 34 -2.38 5.18 -19.69
N ALA A 35 -2.42 6.12 -20.63
CA ALA A 35 -1.26 6.46 -21.44
C ALA A 35 -0.32 7.46 -20.76
N GLY A 36 -0.77 8.08 -19.66
CA GLY A 36 0.00 9.10 -18.97
C GLY A 36 1.09 8.56 -18.07
N ASP A 37 2.08 9.40 -17.84
CA ASP A 37 3.29 9.02 -17.10
C ASP A 37 2.98 8.79 -15.61
N SER A 38 1.97 9.48 -15.07
CA SER A 38 1.54 9.28 -13.67
C SER A 38 0.88 7.91 -13.50
N TYR A 39 0.06 7.49 -14.48
CA TYR A 39 -0.55 6.16 -14.46
C TYR A 39 0.50 5.05 -14.58
N LYS A 40 1.49 5.20 -15.47
CA LYS A 40 2.59 4.23 -15.60
C LYS A 40 3.42 4.10 -14.33
N MET A 41 3.73 5.21 -13.66
CA MET A 41 4.41 5.19 -12.36
C MET A 41 3.59 4.41 -11.32
N MET A 42 2.26 4.54 -11.34
CA MET A 42 1.39 3.77 -10.45
C MET A 42 1.35 2.29 -10.79
N GLU A 43 1.43 1.92 -12.07
CA GLU A 43 1.54 0.51 -12.48
C GLU A 43 2.82 -0.14 -11.93
N GLU A 44 3.95 0.57 -11.97
CA GLU A 44 5.21 0.11 -11.39
C GLU A 44 5.12 -0.03 -9.86
N TRP A 45 4.49 0.94 -9.19
CA TRP A 45 4.24 0.86 -7.76
C TRP A 45 3.32 -0.31 -7.39
N ALA A 46 2.23 -0.52 -8.14
CA ALA A 46 1.33 -1.66 -7.95
C ALA A 46 2.03 -3.00 -8.21
N LEU A 47 3.00 -3.05 -9.13
CA LEU A 47 3.84 -4.21 -9.34
C LEU A 47 4.78 -4.47 -8.16
N ALA A 48 5.47 -3.43 -7.67
CA ALA A 48 6.33 -3.53 -6.49
C ALA A 48 5.53 -3.93 -5.24
N ALA A 49 4.27 -3.49 -5.16
CA ALA A 49 3.37 -3.84 -4.09
C ALA A 49 3.02 -5.34 -4.05
N LYS A 50 3.21 -6.10 -5.12
CA LYS A 50 3.06 -7.56 -5.03
C LYS A 50 4.16 -8.18 -4.15
N GLY A 51 5.34 -7.55 -4.06
CA GLY A 51 6.47 -8.02 -3.27
C GLY A 51 6.26 -8.00 -1.75
N TRP A 52 5.45 -7.07 -1.23
CA TRP A 52 5.06 -7.04 0.20
C TRP A 52 3.70 -7.71 0.46
N GLY A 53 3.15 -8.45 -0.50
CA GLY A 53 1.90 -9.21 -0.37
C GLY A 53 0.61 -8.41 -0.55
N THR A 54 0.64 -7.24 -1.19
CA THR A 54 -0.55 -6.41 -1.40
C THR A 54 -0.92 -6.39 -2.86
N GLU A 55 -2.17 -6.74 -3.17
CA GLU A 55 -2.71 -6.61 -4.51
C GLU A 55 -3.44 -5.27 -4.66
N ILE A 56 -3.00 -4.48 -5.62
CA ILE A 56 -3.49 -3.13 -5.89
C ILE A 56 -4.19 -3.12 -7.24
N ASN A 57 -5.45 -2.68 -7.25
CA ASN A 57 -6.22 -2.49 -8.47
C ASN A 57 -6.21 -1.00 -8.83
N LEU A 58 -5.63 -0.64 -9.97
CA LEU A 58 -5.56 0.74 -10.43
C LEU A 58 -6.76 1.05 -11.34
N VAL A 59 -7.46 2.13 -11.03
CA VAL A 59 -8.56 2.61 -11.86
C VAL A 59 -8.21 3.98 -12.42
N PRO A 60 -8.05 4.13 -13.75
CA PRO A 60 -7.76 5.43 -14.32
C PRO A 60 -8.97 6.36 -14.16
N ARG A 61 -8.69 7.62 -13.83
CA ARG A 61 -9.63 8.74 -13.85
C ARG A 61 -9.04 9.80 -14.77
N GLN A 62 -9.81 10.27 -15.74
CA GLN A 62 -9.40 11.37 -16.64
C GLN A 62 -10.16 12.65 -16.37
N ASP A 63 -11.28 12.54 -15.67
CA ASP A 63 -12.11 13.67 -15.30
C ASP A 63 -11.80 14.01 -13.84
N GLU A 64 -11.34 15.25 -13.64
CA GLU A 64 -11.03 15.78 -12.30
C GLU A 64 -12.28 15.85 -11.42
N ALA A 65 -13.47 16.02 -12.00
CA ALA A 65 -14.72 16.15 -11.26
C ALA A 65 -15.16 14.83 -10.58
N VAL A 66 -14.57 13.70 -10.97
CA VAL A 66 -14.82 12.36 -10.39
C VAL A 66 -13.59 11.78 -9.68
N ALA A 67 -12.56 12.60 -9.48
CA ALA A 67 -11.34 12.23 -8.77
C ALA A 67 -11.35 12.61 -7.27
N ASP A 68 -12.44 13.23 -6.79
CA ASP A 68 -12.67 13.62 -5.39
C ASP A 68 -13.13 12.45 -4.50
#